data_AF-A0A2V5PNI1-F1
#
_entry.id   AF-A0A2V5PNI1-F1
#
_cell.length_a   1.000
_cell.length_b   1.000
_cell.length_c   1.000
_cell.angle_alpha   90.00
_cell.angle_beta   90.00
_cell.angle_gamma   90.00
#
_symmetry.space_group_name_H-M   'P 1'
#
loop_
_entity.id
_entity.type
_entity.pdbx_description
1 polymer ?
#
loop_
_entity_poly.entity_id
_entity_poly.type
_entity_poly.pdbx_seq_one_letter_code
_entity_poly.pdbx_strand_id
1 'polypeptide(L)' 'FTVIAPDLPGIGDSSIPTDKIDMIEAANRIHALVRSLGIEQARVVGHDIGLMVAYAYAAQFPSETEKLVVMDAFLPG' A
#
# COMPACT_ATOMS: atom_id res chain seq x y z
N PHE A 1 0.20 15.05 11.26
CA PHE A 1 0.30 14.11 10.11
C PHE A 1 -0.80 14.47 9.13
N THR A 2 -0.55 14.30 7.83
CA THR A 2 -1.62 14.24 6.82
C THR A 2 -1.95 12.77 6.62
N VAL A 3 -3.24 12.41 6.63
CA VAL A 3 -3.68 11.03 6.47
C VAL A 3 -4.16 10.83 5.03
N ILE A 4 -3.69 9.75 4.40
CA ILE A 4 -4.15 9.30 3.09
C ILE A 4 -4.62 7.87 3.27
N ALA A 5 -5.90 7.63 3.04
CA ALA A 5 -6.56 6.33 3.19
C ALA A 5 -7.24 5.97 1.87
N PRO A 6 -6.48 5.45 0.88
CA PRO A 6 -7.02 5.10 -0.42
C PRO A 6 -7.68 3.72 -0.38
N ASP A 7 -8.70 3.54 -1.20
CA ASP A 7 -9.23 2.21 -1.50
C ASP A 7 -8.23 1.44 -2.38
N LEU A 8 -7.94 0.19 -1.99
CA LEU A 8 -7.08 -0.69 -2.80
C LEU A 8 -7.77 -1.01 -4.14
N PRO A 9 -7.01 -1.34 -5.20
CA PRO A 9 -7.63 -1.67 -6.47
C PRO A 9 -8.59 -2.86 -6.34
N GLY A 10 -9.81 -2.71 -6.88
CA GLY A 10 -10.89 -3.69 -6.73
C GLY A 10 -11.64 -3.65 -5.40
N ILE A 11 -11.36 -2.69 -4.52
CA ILE A 11 -12.08 -2.47 -3.25
C ILE A 11 -12.72 -1.08 -3.29
N GLY A 12 -13.88 -0.92 -2.64
CA GLY A 12 -14.53 0.39 -2.47
C GLY A 12 -14.85 1.08 -3.80
N ASP A 13 -14.47 2.35 -3.90
CA ASP A 13 -14.68 3.16 -5.10
C ASP A 13 -13.51 3.09 -6.10
N SER A 14 -12.45 2.33 -5.77
CA SER A 14 -11.35 2.07 -6.71
C SER A 14 -11.79 1.14 -7.83
N SER A 15 -11.25 1.35 -9.03
CA SER A 15 -11.58 0.54 -10.20
C SER A 15 -11.22 -0.93 -9.99
N ILE A 16 -12.05 -1.82 -10.55
CA ILE A 16 -11.80 -3.26 -10.54
C ILE A 16 -10.81 -3.57 -11.68
N PRO A 17 -9.60 -4.11 -11.39
CA PRO A 17 -8.64 -4.46 -12.41
C PRO A 17 -9.18 -5.51 -13.38
N THR A 18 -8.87 -5.36 -14.67
CA THR A 18 -9.23 -6.35 -15.70
C THR A 18 -8.42 -7.64 -15.58
N ASP A 19 -7.15 -7.50 -15.17
CA ASP A 19 -6.23 -8.59 -14.93
C ASP A 19 -6.11 -8.88 -13.44
N LYS A 20 -5.72 -10.10 -13.09
CA LYS A 20 -5.41 -10.44 -11.70
C LYS A 20 -4.23 -9.59 -11.23
N ILE A 21 -4.44 -8.88 -10.14
CA ILE A 21 -3.39 -8.16 -9.43
C ILE A 21 -3.03 -8.91 -8.15
N ASP A 22 -1.75 -8.91 -7.81
CA ASP A 22 -1.27 -9.40 -6.53
C ASP A 22 -0.97 -8.24 -5.57
N MET A 23 -0.49 -8.55 -4.37
CA MET A 23 -0.19 -7.55 -3.35
C MET A 23 0.99 -6.64 -3.72
N ILE A 24 1.90 -7.13 -4.56
CA ILE A 24 3.07 -6.37 -5.05
C ILE A 24 2.59 -5.30 -6.03
N GLU A 25 1.74 -5.69 -6.98
CA GLU A 25 1.14 -4.78 -7.96
C GLU A 25 0.20 -3.77 -7.28
N ALA A 26 -0.59 -4.20 -6.28
CA ALA A 26 -1.37 -3.29 -5.47
C ALA A 26 -0.49 -2.26 -4.75
N ALA A 27 0.65 -2.68 -4.18
CA ALA A 27 1.60 -1.77 -3.52
C ALA A 27 2.22 -0.77 -4.50
N ASN A 28 2.55 -1.19 -5.72
CA ASN A 28 3.06 -0.30 -6.77
C ASN A 28 2.05 0.79 -7.16
N ARG A 29 0.76 0.45 -7.20
CA ARG A 29 -0.31 1.44 -7.46
C ARG A 29 -0.46 2.44 -6.32
N ILE A 30 -0.36 1.98 -5.07
CA ILE A 30 -0.35 2.88 -3.91
C ILE A 30 0.89 3.79 -3.94
N HIS A 31 2.06 3.27 -4.30
CA HIS A 31 3.28 4.07 -4.49
C HIS A 31 3.11 5.14 -5.56
N ALA A 32 2.57 4.77 -6.72
CA ALA A 32 2.28 5.73 -7.79
C ALA A 32 1.33 6.84 -7.31
N LEU A 33 0.29 6.50 -6.54
CA LEU A 33 -0.61 7.48 -5.93
C LEU A 33 0.15 8.41 -4.97
N VAL A 34 0.92 7.86 -4.02
CA VAL A 34 1.71 8.64 -3.06
C VAL A 34 2.66 9.61 -3.79
N ARG A 35 3.32 9.15 -4.85
CA ARG A 35 4.21 9.98 -5.68
C ARG A 35 3.46 11.05 -6.46
N SER A 36 2.28 10.75 -6.99
CA SER A 36 1.43 11.74 -7.68
C SER A 36 0.97 12.89 -6.76
N LEU A 37 0.91 12.63 -5.45
CA LEU A 37 0.60 13.61 -4.41
C LEU A 37 1.83 14.40 -3.92
N GLY A 38 3.02 14.15 -4.50
CA GLY A 38 4.26 14.85 -4.15
C GLY A 38 4.89 14.38 -2.83
N ILE A 39 4.57 13.18 -2.35
CA ILE A 39 5.07 12.66 -1.09
C ILE A 39 6.30 11.78 -1.35
N GLU A 40 7.43 12.16 -0.74
CA GLU A 40 8.70 11.46 -0.93
C GLU A 40 8.98 10.35 0.08
N GLN A 41 8.51 10.52 1.31
CA GLN A 41 8.59 9.50 2.35
C GLN A 41 7.29 9.44 3.14
N ALA A 42 6.86 8.24 3.51
CA ALA A 42 5.62 8.02 4.23
C ALA A 42 5.78 7.02 5.38
N ARG A 43 4.93 7.18 6.40
CA ARG A 43 4.67 6.11 7.38
C ARG A 43 3.51 5.30 6.84
N VAL A 44 3.73 4.01 6.63
CA VAL A 44 2.77 3.11 5.99
C VAL A 44 2.11 2.27 7.06
N VAL A 45 0.79 2.21 7.04
CA VAL A 45 -0.03 1.46 8.00
C VAL A 45 -0.91 0.50 7.23
N GLY A 46 -0.93 -0.78 7.63
CA GLY A 46 -1.76 -1.79 7.01
C GLY A 46 -2.46 -2.69 8.03
N HIS A 47 -3.69 -3.06 7.73
CA HIS A 47 -4.56 -3.93 8.52
C HIS A 47 -5.20 -4.97 7.62
N ASP A 48 -5.33 -6.22 8.08
CA ASP A 48 -5.92 -7.34 7.32
C ASP A 48 -5.27 -7.49 5.91
N ILE A 49 -6.01 -7.50 4.80
CA ILE A 49 -5.43 -7.53 3.44
C ILE A 49 -4.54 -6.31 3.18
N GLY A 50 -4.89 -5.14 3.74
CA GLY A 50 -4.08 -3.93 3.63
C GLY A 50 -2.70 -4.05 4.29
N LEU A 51 -2.54 -4.95 5.25
CA LEU A 51 -1.23 -5.28 5.83
C LEU A 51 -0.30 -5.89 4.77
N MET A 52 -0.81 -6.82 3.96
CA MET A 52 -0.02 -7.49 2.92
C MET A 52 0.48 -6.49 1.89
N VAL A 53 -0.36 -5.52 1.51
CA VAL A 53 0.00 -4.43 0.60
C VAL A 53 0.99 -3.46 1.26
N ALA A 54 0.76 -3.07 2.51
CA ALA A 54 1.67 -2.20 3.26
C ALA A 54 3.06 -2.81 3.43
N TYR A 55 3.14 -4.12 3.70
CA TYR A 55 4.40 -4.85 3.77
C TYR A 55 5.09 -4.90 2.40
N ALA A 56 4.37 -5.25 1.33
CA ALA A 56 4.91 -5.27 -0.03
C ALA A 56 5.42 -3.87 -0.47
N TYR A 57 4.73 -2.80 -0.06
CA TYR A 57 5.19 -1.42 -0.29
C TYR A 57 6.52 -1.19 0.43
N ALA A 58 6.59 -1.47 1.73
CA ALA A 58 7.78 -1.22 2.53
C ALA A 58 8.99 -2.05 2.06
N ALA A 59 8.75 -3.28 1.62
CA ALA A 59 9.78 -4.17 1.08
C ALA A 59 10.33 -3.68 -0.26
N GLN A 60 9.47 -3.15 -1.15
CA GLN A 60 9.89 -2.62 -2.46
C GLN A 60 10.51 -1.22 -2.36
N PHE A 61 10.03 -0.38 -1.45
CA PHE A 61 10.43 1.03 -1.31
C PHE A 61 10.94 1.36 0.10
N PRO A 62 12.00 0.68 0.59
CA PRO A 62 12.46 0.84 1.97
C PRO A 62 13.03 2.23 2.26
N SER A 63 13.67 2.88 1.29
CA SER A 63 14.19 4.25 1.45
C SER A 63 13.10 5.32 1.50
N GLU A 64 11.87 4.96 1.12
CA GLU A 64 10.71 5.85 1.06
C GLU A 64 9.71 5.56 2.20
N THR A 65 9.99 4.54 3.01
CA THR A 65 9.15 4.09 4.10
C THR A 65 9.81 4.45 5.42
N GLU A 66 9.35 5.54 6.07
CA GLU A 66 9.92 5.97 7.35
C GLU A 66 9.66 4.95 8.46
N LYS A 67 8.45 4.38 8.47
CA LYS A 67 7.96 3.39 9.43
C LYS A 67 6.88 2.54 8.77
N LEU A 68 6.86 1.25 9.12
CA LEU A 68 5.78 0.34 8.78
C LEU A 68 5.04 -0.06 10.07
N VAL A 69 3.71 0.04 10.05
CA VAL A 69 2.82 -0.47 11.10
C VAL A 69 1.92 -1.52 10.48
N VAL A 70 1.87 -2.70 11.10
CA VAL A 70 1.10 -3.86 10.63
C VAL A 70 0.22 -4.38 11.76
N MET A 71 -1.04 -4.67 11.46
CA MET A 71 -2.03 -5.10 12.45
C MET A 71 -2.90 -6.24 11.88
N ASP A 72 -3.09 -7.27 12.70
CA ASP A 72 -4.15 -8.29 12.56
C ASP A 72 -4.21 -9.04 11.21
N ALA A 73 -3.04 -9.44 10.68
CA ALA A 73 -2.93 -10.37 9.57
C ALA A 73 -1.54 -11.03 9.53
N PHE A 74 -1.41 -12.10 8.73
CA PHE A 74 -0.13 -12.75 8.48
C PHE A 74 0.71 -11.94 7.48
N LEU A 75 2.01 -11.85 7.73
CA LEU A 75 2.95 -11.36 6.74
C LEU A 75 3.14 -12.46 5.68
N PRO A 76 2.87 -12.19 4.39
CA PRO A 76 3.15 -13.14 3.32
C PRO A 76 4.66 -13.29 3.14
N GLY A 77 5.14 -14.52 3.28
CA GLY A 77 6.55 -14.92 3.16
C GLY A 77 6.68 -16.43 3.14
#